data_AF-A1AKI6-F1
#
_entry.id   AF-A1AKI6-F1
#
_cell.length_a   1.000
_cell.length_b   1.000
_cell.length_c   1.000
_cell.angle_alpha   90.00
_cell.angle_beta   90.00
_cell.angle_gamma   90.00
#
_symmetry.space_group_name_H-M   'P 1'
#
loop_
_entity.id
_entity.type
_entity.pdbx_description
1 polymer ?
#
loop_
_entity_poly.entity_id
_entity_poly.type
_entity_poly.pdbx_seq_one_letter_code
_entity_poly.pdbx_strand_id
1 'polypeptide(L)'
;MKVIGLLIVFCGAIWVFCDARAREKSIFVALMWSFGTLIFLVVFLPLWLITRPKKNNQIMITAKSKHCTSCGKSYEGTPSFCTNCGKSLSN
;
A
#
# COMPACT_ATOMS: atom_id res chain seq x y z
N MET A 1 -12.74 -3.05 -2.91
CA MET A 1 -11.73 -2.63 -1.92
C MET A 1 -12.31 -1.79 -0.77
N LYS A 2 -13.12 -0.75 -1.02
CA LYS A 2 -13.67 0.11 0.06
C LYS A 2 -14.69 -0.58 0.98
N VAL A 3 -15.55 -1.44 0.44
CA VAL A 3 -16.59 -2.17 1.19
C VAL A 3 -16.01 -3.18 2.19
N ILE A 4 -14.90 -3.82 1.84
CA ILE A 4 -14.24 -4.83 2.68
C ILE A 4 -13.72 -4.20 3.98
N GLY A 5 -13.15 -2.99 3.91
CA GLY A 5 -12.72 -2.25 5.10
C GLY A 5 -13.89 -1.91 6.01
N LEU A 6 -15.04 -1.52 5.46
CA LEU A 6 -16.24 -1.19 6.22
C LEU A 6 -16.79 -2.42 6.97
N LEU A 7 -16.80 -3.58 6.32
CA LEU A 7 -17.22 -4.85 6.94
C LEU A 7 -16.31 -5.26 8.10
N ILE A 8 -15.00 -5.10 7.97
CA ILE A 8 -14.04 -5.43 9.05
C ILE A 8 -14.29 -4.56 10.30
N VAL A 9 -14.53 -3.26 10.11
CA VAL A 9 -14.84 -2.35 11.23
C VAL A 9 -16.15 -2.74 11.91
N PHE A 10 -17.17 -3.12 11.14
CA PHE A 10 -18.47 -3.52 11.67
C PHE A 10 -18.38 -4.83 12.46
N CYS A 11 -17.69 -5.84 11.93
CA CYS A 11 -17.43 -7.09 12.64
C CYS A 11 -16.61 -6.87 13.92
N GLY A 12 -15.61 -5.98 13.89
CA GLY A 12 -14.83 -5.60 15.06
C GLY A 12 -15.68 -4.92 16.15
N ALA A 13 -16.58 -4.01 15.77
CA ALA A 13 -17.48 -3.35 16.71
C ALA A 13 -18.46 -4.34 17.38
N ILE A 14 -19.02 -5.28 16.60
CA ILE A 14 -19.87 -6.34 17.13
C ILE A 14 -19.09 -7.23 18.11
N TRP A 15 -17.85 -7.59 17.76
CA TRP A 15 -17.01 -8.42 18.62
C TRP A 15 -16.65 -7.72 19.94
N VAL A 16 -16.29 -6.43 19.92
CA VAL A 16 -16.01 -5.64 21.13
C VAL A 16 -17.25 -5.52 22.02
N PHE A 17 -18.42 -5.33 21.42
CA PHE A 17 -19.67 -5.32 22.17
C PHE A 17 -19.93 -6.68 22.86
N CYS A 18 -19.72 -7.78 22.13
CA CYS A 18 -19.83 -9.14 22.67
C CYS A 18 -18.78 -9.43 23.76
N ASP A 19 -17.51 -9.01 23.60
CA ASP A 19 -16.46 -9.15 24.63
C ASP A 19 -16.81 -8.35 25.90
N ALA A 20 -17.29 -7.12 25.74
CA ALA A 20 -17.71 -6.31 26.89
C ALA A 20 -18.91 -6.92 27.64
N ARG A 21 -19.83 -7.57 26.91
CA ARG A 21 -20.97 -8.30 27.50
C ARG A 21 -20.58 -9.62 28.14
N ALA A 22 -19.62 -10.35 27.56
CA ALA A 22 -19.09 -11.58 28.13
C ALA A 22 -18.39 -11.36 29.48
N ARG A 23 -17.97 -10.13 29.77
CA ARG A 23 -17.35 -9.73 31.04
C ARG A 23 -18.34 -9.16 32.06
N GLU A 24 -19.64 -9.44 31.88
CA GLU A 24 -20.75 -9.00 32.74
C GLU A 24 -20.78 -7.49 33.02
N LYS A 25 -20.15 -6.67 32.16
CA LYS A 25 -20.14 -5.23 32.35
C LYS A 25 -21.51 -4.65 32.02
N SER A 26 -21.86 -3.58 32.75
CA SER A 26 -23.11 -2.86 32.54
C SER A 26 -23.24 -2.37 31.10
N ILE A 27 -24.48 -2.28 30.62
CA ILE A 27 -24.81 -1.96 29.22
C ILE A 27 -24.17 -0.64 28.76
N PHE A 28 -24.09 0.35 29.67
CA PHE A 28 -23.48 1.65 29.43
C PHE A 28 -21.97 1.56 29.21
N VAL A 29 -21.28 0.70 29.96
CA VAL A 29 -19.84 0.50 29.82
C VAL A 29 -19.55 -0.25 28.51
N ALA A 30 -20.35 -1.25 28.16
CA ALA A 30 -20.23 -1.96 26.88
C ALA A 30 -20.44 -1.04 25.66
N LEU A 31 -21.41 -0.11 25.75
CA LEU A 31 -21.65 0.91 24.73
C LEU A 31 -20.48 1.90 24.65
N MET A 32 -19.95 2.39 25.78
CA MET A 32 -18.79 3.29 25.81
C MET A 32 -17.54 2.67 25.17
N TRP A 33 -17.28 1.39 25.41
CA TRP A 33 -16.16 0.68 24.77
C TRP A 33 -16.39 0.50 23.26
N SER A 34 -17.61 0.12 22.84
CA SER A 34 -17.94 -0.02 21.41
C SER A 34 -17.84 1.30 20.64
N PHE A 35 -18.36 2.38 21.24
CA PHE A 35 -18.26 3.73 20.66
C PHE A 35 -16.81 4.23 20.67
N GLY A 36 -16.05 3.99 21.73
CA GLY A 36 -14.63 4.34 21.79
C GLY A 36 -13.81 3.68 20.69
N THR A 37 -14.05 2.39 20.41
CA THR A 37 -13.35 1.68 19.32
C THR A 37 -13.75 2.22 17.94
N LEU A 38 -15.03 2.55 17.74
CA LEU A 38 -15.52 3.17 16.50
C LEU A 38 -14.96 4.59 16.32
N ILE A 39 -14.94 5.41 17.37
CA ILE A 39 -14.44 6.79 17.32
C ILE A 39 -12.94 6.81 17.06
N PHE A 40 -12.19 5.84 17.59
CA PHE A 40 -10.75 5.75 17.31
C PHE A 40 -10.51 5.58 15.80
N LEU A 41 -11.26 4.69 15.14
CA LEU A 41 -11.17 4.51 13.69
C LEU A 41 -11.69 5.72 12.90
N VAL A 42 -12.83 6.30 13.30
CA VAL A 42 -13.43 7.43 12.58
C VAL A 42 -12.63 8.73 12.75
N VAL A 43 -11.88 8.90 13.85
CA VAL A 43 -11.10 10.12 14.11
C VAL A 43 -9.63 9.96 13.68
N PHE A 44 -8.96 8.89 14.09
CA PHE A 44 -7.53 8.74 13.81
C PHE A 44 -7.25 8.36 12.35
N LEU A 45 -8.14 7.61 11.69
CA LEU A 45 -7.91 7.23 10.28
C LEU A 45 -8.01 8.43 9.32
N PRO A 46 -9.03 9.31 9.37
CA PRO A 46 -9.05 10.50 8.52
C PRO A 46 -7.90 11.44 8.88
N LEU A 47 -7.60 11.61 10.17
CA LEU A 47 -6.49 12.45 10.60
C LEU A 47 -5.13 11.92 10.08
N TRP A 48 -4.91 10.59 10.11
CA TRP A 48 -3.73 9.97 9.52
C TRP A 48 -3.70 10.09 8.00
N LEU A 49 -4.82 9.93 7.30
CA LEU A 49 -4.87 10.11 5.85
C LEU A 49 -4.60 11.55 5.41
N ILE A 50 -4.99 12.54 6.22
CA ILE A 50 -4.71 13.96 5.98
C ILE A 50 -3.23 14.27 6.25
N THR A 51 -2.68 13.75 7.33
CA THR A 51 -1.27 13.99 7.73
C THR A 51 -0.27 13.04 7.06
N ARG A 52 -0.77 12.04 6.32
CA ARG A 52 0.01 11.01 5.63
C ARG A 52 1.08 11.65 4.74
N PRO A 53 2.37 11.31 4.95
CA PRO A 53 3.42 11.72 4.03
C PRO A 53 3.17 11.10 2.65
N LYS A 54 3.28 11.92 1.59
CA LYS A 54 3.12 11.43 0.22
C LYS A 54 4.29 10.50 -0.11
N LYS A 55 4.00 9.29 -0.59
CA LYS A 55 5.03 8.36 -1.05
C LYS A 55 5.74 9.01 -2.24
N ASN A 56 7.05 9.24 -2.11
CA ASN A 56 7.88 9.68 -3.22
C ASN A 56 7.99 8.52 -4.22
N ASN A 57 7.17 8.57 -5.27
CA ASN A 57 7.24 7.62 -6.37
C ASN A 57 8.46 7.97 -7.21
N GLN A 58 9.61 7.47 -6.80
CA GLN A 58 10.81 7.50 -7.60
C GLN A 58 10.58 6.54 -8.76
N ILE A 59 10.31 7.10 -9.94
CA ILE A 59 10.26 6.35 -11.18
C ILE A 59 11.69 5.88 -11.41
N MET A 60 11.98 4.64 -11.05
CA MET A 60 13.21 3.98 -11.43
C MET A 60 13.15 3.86 -12.96
N ILE A 61 13.84 4.76 -13.65
CA ILE A 61 14.13 4.62 -15.07
C ILE A 61 14.92 3.31 -15.15
N THR A 62 14.23 2.21 -15.47
CA THR A 62 14.88 1.01 -15.98
C THR A 62 15.68 1.50 -17.17
N ALA A 63 17.00 1.58 -17.00
CA ALA A 63 17.91 2.01 -18.05
C ALA A 63 17.51 1.22 -19.29
N LYS A 64 17.06 1.95 -20.32
CA LYS A 64 16.50 1.38 -21.55
C LYS A 64 17.50 0.36 -22.07
N SER A 65 17.23 -0.92 -21.87
CA SER A 65 18.15 -1.99 -22.25
C SER A 65 18.26 -1.95 -23.76
N LYS A 66 19.43 -1.54 -24.26
CA LYS A 66 19.68 -1.51 -25.70
C LYS A 66 20.02 -2.92 -26.13
N HIS A 67 19.24 -3.40 -27.10
CA HIS A 67 19.48 -4.68 -27.73
C HIS A 67 20.15 -4.47 -29.09
N CYS A 68 21.18 -5.26 -29.39
CA CYS A 68 21.85 -5.19 -30.68
C CYS A 68 21.08 -5.94 -31.76
N THR A 69 20.54 -5.24 -32.76
CA THR A 69 19.83 -5.85 -33.90
C THR A 69 20.71 -6.75 -34.77
N SER A 70 22.04 -6.58 -34.73
CA SER A 70 22.97 -7.40 -35.53
C SER A 70 23.45 -8.68 -34.83
N CYS A 71 23.51 -8.74 -33.50
CA CYS A 71 24.07 -9.91 -32.79
C CYS A 71 23.18 -10.50 -31.70
N GLY A 72 22.04 -9.89 -31.39
CA GLY A 72 21.09 -10.45 -30.43
C GLY A 72 21.46 -10.27 -28.95
N LYS A 73 22.49 -9.46 -28.63
CA LYS A 73 22.92 -9.24 -27.25
C LYS A 73 22.25 -8.00 -26.65
N SER A 74 21.73 -8.15 -25.42
CA SER A 74 21.22 -7.07 -24.59
C SER A 74 22.32 -6.50 -23.72
N TYR A 75 22.34 -5.17 -23.58
CA TYR A 75 23.24 -4.48 -22.68
C TYR A 75 22.43 -3.61 -21.72
N GLU A 76 22.81 -3.65 -20.45
CA GLU A 76 22.26 -2.77 -19.41
C GLU A 76 22.96 -1.40 -19.50
N GLY A 77 22.19 -0.32 -19.45
CA GLY A 77 22.70 1.06 -19.60
C GLY A 77 22.60 1.61 -21.02
N THR A 78 23.40 2.64 -21.33
CA THR A 78 23.40 3.34 -22.63
C THR A 78 24.70 3.19 -23.41
N PRO A 79 25.20 1.97 -23.70
CA PRO A 79 26.39 1.81 -24.53
C PRO A 79 26.12 2.31 -25.96
N SER A 80 27.08 3.05 -26.51
CA SER A 80 27.02 3.59 -27.88
C SER A 80 27.38 2.56 -28.95
N PHE A 81 28.16 1.53 -28.58
CA PHE A 81 28.65 0.49 -29.48
C PHE A 81 28.56 -0.89 -28.84
N CYS A 82 28.35 -1.92 -29.66
CA CYS A 82 28.31 -3.31 -29.22
C CYS A 82 29.73 -3.87 -29.06
N THR A 83 30.06 -4.37 -27.88
CA THR A 83 31.38 -4.99 -27.60
C THR A 83 31.61 -6.31 -28.32
N ASN A 84 30.54 -6.97 -28.79
CA ASN A 84 30.63 -8.27 -29.44
C ASN A 84 30.76 -8.18 -30.97
N CYS A 85 30.11 -7.20 -31.61
CA CYS A 85 30.10 -7.08 -33.07
C CYS A 85 30.64 -5.74 -33.60
N GLY A 86 31.00 -4.80 -32.72
CA GLY A 86 31.58 -3.50 -33.08
C GLY A 86 30.60 -2.49 -33.71
N LYS A 87 29.34 -2.87 -33.96
CA LYS A 87 28.33 -1.97 -34.56
C LYS A 87 27.70 -1.03 -33.54
N SER A 88 27.26 0.14 -34.00
CA SER A 88 26.58 1.12 -33.15
C SER A 88 25.23 0.59 -32.67
N LEU A 89 24.91 0.85 -31.40
CA LEU A 89 23.63 0.46 -30.79
C LEU A 89 22.62 1.59 -31.01
N SER A 90 21.87 1.50 -32.12
CA SER A 90 20.75 2.40 -32.37
C SER A 90 19.64 2.19 -31.33
N ASN A 91 18.98 3.27 -30.96
CA ASN A 91 17.98 3.32 -29.89
C ASN A 91 16.65 2.67 -30.27
#